data_AF-A0A965I6Y6-F1
#
_entry.id   AF-A0A965I6Y6-F1
#
_cell.length_a   1.000
_cell.length_b   1.000
_cell.length_c   1.000
_cell.angle_alpha   90.00
_cell.angle_beta   90.00
_cell.angle_gamma   90.00
#
_symmetry.space_group_name_H-M   'P 1'
#
loop_
_entity.id
_entity.type
_entity.pdbx_description
1 polymer ?
#
loop_
_entity_poly.entity_id
_entity_poly.type
_entity_poly.pdbx_seq_one_letter_code
_entity_poly.pdbx_strand_id
1 'polypeptide(L)'
;MPSTKNTSLVPVSKKLPAVRKDGAVTSAFSLYEGERHFTDREDVRQHLPDILGKALARTWIDNEFHKAFDRDPVGTLESHGVFIPSTMSIEFQRKTSDRPRIVVYEQNPNSKFKARVLYLQLVMMAGR
;
A
#
# COMPACT_ATOMS: atom_id res chain seq x y z
N MET A 1 49.64 -20.58 -46.79
CA MET A 1 49.03 -21.46 -45.78
C MET A 1 47.60 -20.97 -45.52
N PRO A 2 46.54 -21.64 -46.00
CA PRO A 2 45.18 -21.20 -45.72
C PRO A 2 44.70 -21.70 -44.34
N SER A 3 44.19 -20.77 -43.52
CA SER A 3 43.64 -21.02 -42.19
C SER A 3 42.30 -21.75 -42.29
N THR A 4 42.23 -22.96 -41.72
CA THR A 4 41.02 -23.79 -41.68
C THR A 4 40.08 -23.24 -40.61
N LYS A 5 39.02 -22.53 -41.03
CA LYS A 5 37.94 -22.10 -40.14
C LYS A 5 36.98 -23.26 -39.91
N ASN A 6 37.01 -23.81 -38.70
CA ASN A 6 36.10 -24.86 -38.27
C ASN A 6 34.68 -24.27 -38.03
N THR A 7 33.69 -24.75 -38.78
CA THR A 7 32.27 -24.33 -38.74
C THR A 7 31.37 -25.35 -38.03
N SER A 8 31.92 -26.11 -37.09
CA SER A 8 31.14 -27.06 -36.29
C SER A 8 30.13 -26.35 -35.38
N LEU A 9 28.86 -26.73 -35.48
CA LEU A 9 27.77 -26.24 -34.63
C LEU A 9 27.97 -26.74 -33.19
N VAL A 10 28.21 -25.82 -32.27
CA VAL A 10 28.29 -26.10 -30.83
C VAL A 10 26.92 -25.89 -30.18
N PRO A 11 26.42 -26.84 -29.37
CA PRO A 11 25.14 -26.67 -28.69
C PRO A 11 25.26 -25.56 -27.64
N VAL A 12 24.54 -24.47 -27.83
CA VAL A 12 24.39 -23.41 -26.84
C VAL A 12 23.20 -23.75 -25.95
N SER A 13 23.45 -24.03 -24.68
CA SER A 13 22.39 -24.25 -23.69
C SER A 13 21.53 -23.00 -23.58
N LYS A 14 20.27 -23.11 -24.01
CA LYS A 14 19.28 -22.04 -23.99
C LYS A 14 18.92 -21.74 -22.54
N LYS A 15 19.55 -20.74 -21.93
CA LYS A 15 19.12 -20.19 -20.64
C LYS A 15 17.77 -19.51 -20.86
N LEU A 16 16.70 -20.18 -20.45
CA LEU A 16 15.37 -19.59 -20.43
C LEU A 16 15.39 -18.35 -19.52
N PRO A 17 14.66 -17.28 -19.85
CA PRO A 17 14.52 -16.14 -18.94
C PRO A 17 13.97 -16.63 -17.59
N ALA A 18 14.47 -16.05 -16.50
CA ALA A 18 14.04 -16.41 -15.17
C ALA A 18 12.51 -16.23 -15.04
N VAL A 19 11.80 -17.33 -14.82
CA VAL A 19 10.38 -17.31 -14.48
C VAL A 19 10.27 -16.57 -13.13
N ARG A 20 9.66 -15.39 -13.13
CA ARG A 20 9.35 -14.67 -11.90
C ARG A 20 8.32 -15.51 -11.13
N LYS A 21 8.65 -15.95 -9.91
CA LYS A 21 7.69 -16.60 -9.02
C LYS A 21 6.54 -15.61 -8.75
N ASP A 22 5.31 -15.98 -9.08
CA ASP A 22 4.12 -15.15 -8.86
C ASP A 22 3.97 -14.67 -7.40
N GLY A 23 4.45 -15.46 -6.42
CA GLY A 23 4.43 -15.10 -5.00
C GLY A 23 5.30 -13.88 -4.62
N ALA A 24 6.21 -13.43 -5.47
CA ALA A 24 6.98 -12.19 -5.22
C ALA A 24 6.19 -10.92 -5.59
N VAL A 25 5.14 -11.05 -6.41
CA VAL A 25 4.29 -9.92 -6.81
C VAL A 25 3.28 -9.59 -5.71
N THR A 26 2.75 -10.61 -5.02
CA THR A 26 1.80 -10.41 -3.92
C THR A 26 2.42 -9.77 -2.68
N SER A 27 3.68 -10.09 -2.34
CA SER A 27 4.38 -9.46 -1.21
C SER A 27 4.68 -7.98 -1.43
N ALA A 28 4.92 -7.56 -2.69
CA ALA A 28 5.24 -6.18 -3.06
C ALA A 28 4.09 -5.19 -2.79
N PHE A 29 2.84 -5.68 -2.69
CA PHE A 29 1.67 -4.84 -2.41
C PHE A 29 1.16 -4.98 -0.96
N SER A 30 1.86 -5.72 -0.09
CA SER A 30 1.48 -5.85 1.31
C SER A 30 1.58 -4.49 2.03
N LEU A 31 0.52 -4.12 2.77
CA LEU A 31 0.52 -2.89 3.57
C LEU A 31 1.37 -3.05 4.84
N TYR A 32 1.43 -4.27 5.36
CA TYR A 32 2.21 -4.66 6.52
C TYR A 32 2.67 -6.12 6.39
N GLU A 33 3.85 -6.44 6.90
CA GLU A 33 4.40 -7.80 6.89
C GLU A 33 3.90 -8.53 8.14
N GLY A 34 2.68 -9.08 8.05
CA GLY A 34 2.00 -9.78 9.15
C GLY A 34 0.65 -9.14 9.50
N GLU A 35 0.22 -9.33 10.75
CA GLU A 35 -0.99 -8.72 11.29
C GLU A 35 -0.63 -7.69 12.36
N ARG A 36 -1.31 -6.55 12.34
CA ARG A 36 -1.14 -5.49 13.33
C ARG A 36 -2.47 -5.09 13.92
N HIS A 37 -2.55 -5.17 15.25
CA HIS A 37 -3.71 -4.75 16.01
C HIS A 37 -3.37 -3.47 16.76
N PHE A 38 -4.13 -2.41 16.49
CA PHE A 38 -4.00 -1.14 17.20
C PHE A 38 -4.91 -1.13 18.44
N THR A 39 -4.34 -0.89 19.62
CA THR A 39 -5.08 -0.79 20.88
C THR A 39 -5.23 0.66 21.35
N ASP A 40 -4.14 1.42 21.24
CA ASP A 40 -4.01 2.74 21.84
C ASP A 40 -3.88 3.86 20.82
N ARG A 41 -4.33 5.05 21.24
CA ARG A 41 -4.21 6.27 20.44
C ARG A 41 -2.76 6.62 20.06
N GLU A 42 -1.83 6.42 21.00
CA GLU A 42 -0.42 6.74 20.76
C GLU A 42 0.20 5.78 19.75
N ASP A 43 -0.16 4.49 19.79
CA ASP A 43 0.34 3.51 18.83
C ASP A 43 -0.16 3.81 17.41
N VAL A 44 -1.44 4.18 17.30
CA VAL A 44 -2.04 4.66 16.06
C VAL A 44 -1.31 5.89 15.55
N ARG A 45 -1.05 6.89 16.40
CA ARG A 45 -0.36 8.12 15.99
C ARG A 45 1.05 7.85 15.48
N GLN A 46 1.77 6.91 16.10
CA GLN A 46 3.17 6.63 15.76
C GLN A 46 3.30 5.81 14.48
N HIS A 47 2.44 4.82 14.25
CA HIS A 47 2.68 3.84 13.21
C HIS A 47 1.62 3.74 12.12
N LEU A 48 0.38 4.14 12.40
CA LEU A 48 -0.66 4.16 11.37
C LEU A 48 -0.28 5.08 10.18
N PRO A 49 0.43 6.21 10.35
CA PRO A 49 0.86 7.03 9.22
C PRO A 49 1.68 6.29 8.16
N ASP A 50 2.59 5.39 8.55
CA ASP A 50 3.42 4.64 7.59
C ASP A 50 2.56 3.67 6.75
N ILE A 51 1.67 2.93 7.43
CA ILE A 51 0.73 2.00 6.79
C ILE A 51 -0.24 2.74 5.86
N LEU A 52 -0.82 3.84 6.33
CA LEU A 52 -1.70 4.68 5.52
C LEU A 52 -0.96 5.32 4.34
N GLY A 53 0.33 5.61 4.49
CA GLY A 53 1.19 6.08 3.41
C GLY A 53 1.34 5.05 2.29
N LYS A 54 1.61 3.79 2.65
CA LYS A 54 1.63 2.67 1.71
C LYS A 54 0.26 2.43 1.06
N ALA A 55 -0.82 2.50 1.83
CA ALA A 55 -2.18 2.38 1.32
C ALA A 55 -2.48 3.49 0.31
N LEU A 56 -2.17 4.75 0.63
CA LEU A 56 -2.30 5.90 -0.28
C LEU A 56 -1.52 5.69 -1.58
N ALA A 57 -0.25 5.28 -1.50
CA ALA A 57 0.55 4.98 -2.68
C ALA A 57 -0.07 3.85 -3.51
N ARG A 58 -0.59 2.80 -2.85
CA ARG A 58 -1.27 1.69 -3.51
C ARG A 58 -2.55 2.13 -4.23
N THR A 59 -3.34 3.05 -3.66
CA THR A 59 -4.54 3.59 -4.34
C THR A 59 -4.23 4.27 -5.68
N TRP A 60 -2.99 4.72 -5.91
CA TRP A 60 -2.61 5.34 -7.19
C TRP A 60 -2.28 4.32 -8.28
N ILE A 61 -1.84 3.12 -7.88
CA ILE A 61 -1.34 2.09 -8.80
C ILE A 61 -2.42 1.03 -9.04
N ASP A 62 -3.21 0.73 -8.01
CA ASP A 62 -4.21 -0.34 -7.98
C ASP A 62 -5.62 0.25 -7.88
N ASN A 63 -6.33 0.27 -9.02
CA ASN A 63 -7.68 0.83 -9.11
C ASN A 63 -8.74 -0.02 -8.41
N GLU A 64 -8.49 -1.32 -8.23
CA GLU A 64 -9.39 -2.20 -7.48
C GLU A 64 -9.28 -1.90 -5.99
N PHE A 65 -8.04 -1.83 -5.48
CA PHE A 65 -7.76 -1.40 -4.11
C PHE A 65 -8.32 0.00 -3.84
N HIS A 66 -8.15 0.94 -4.77
CA HIS A 66 -8.70 2.29 -4.64
C HIS A 66 -10.22 2.29 -4.48
N LYS A 67 -10.96 1.51 -5.28
CA LYS A 67 -12.42 1.40 -5.17
C LYS A 67 -12.86 0.75 -3.86
N ALA A 68 -12.13 -0.28 -3.40
CA ALA A 68 -12.38 -0.92 -2.12
C ALA A 68 -12.16 0.08 -0.96
N PHE A 69 -11.03 0.77 -0.98
CA PHE A 69 -10.63 1.73 0.04
C PHE A 69 -11.54 2.97 0.09
N ASP A 70 -12.08 3.42 -1.05
CA ASP A 70 -13.05 4.52 -1.10
C ASP A 70 -14.41 4.13 -0.51
N ARG A 71 -14.82 2.86 -0.66
CA ARG A 71 -16.10 2.36 -0.14
C ARG A 71 -16.02 2.07 1.37
N ASP A 72 -14.99 1.35 1.77
CA ASP A 72 -14.77 0.95 3.15
C ASP A 72 -13.26 0.92 3.46
N PRO A 73 -12.69 2.04 3.94
CA PRO A 73 -11.26 2.12 4.22
C PRO A 73 -10.85 1.23 5.39
N VAL A 74 -11.74 1.02 6.38
CA VAL A 74 -11.44 0.19 7.56
C VAL A 74 -11.46 -1.28 7.18
N GLY A 75 -12.52 -1.75 6.52
CA GLY A 75 -12.59 -3.15 6.07
C GLY A 75 -11.50 -3.50 5.05
N THR A 76 -11.10 -2.53 4.21
CA THR A 76 -9.95 -2.72 3.31
C THR A 76 -8.65 -2.90 4.08
N LEU A 77 -8.39 -2.10 5.11
CA LEU A 77 -7.20 -2.26 5.96
C LEU A 77 -7.19 -3.60 6.70
N GLU A 78 -8.34 -4.03 7.23
CA GLU A 78 -8.48 -5.32 7.91
C GLU A 78 -8.19 -6.50 6.98
N SER A 79 -8.65 -6.43 5.72
CA SER A 79 -8.34 -7.45 4.71
C SER A 79 -6.83 -7.56 4.39
N HIS A 80 -6.07 -6.52 4.73
CA HIS A 80 -4.62 -6.47 4.61
C HIS A 80 -3.89 -6.64 5.95
N GLY A 81 -4.56 -7.19 6.97
CA GLY A 81 -3.99 -7.53 8.27
C GLY A 81 -3.85 -6.34 9.23
N VAL A 82 -4.52 -5.22 8.97
CA VAL A 82 -4.42 -4.00 9.79
C VAL A 82 -5.75 -3.77 10.50
N PHE A 83 -5.78 -4.03 11.80
CA PHE A 83 -6.99 -3.95 12.62
C PHE A 83 -7.01 -2.63 13.41
N ILE A 84 -8.04 -1.82 13.15
CA ILE A 84 -8.27 -0.52 13.76
C ILE A 84 -9.24 -0.70 14.95
N PRO A 85 -9.02 -0.04 16.10
CA PRO A 85 -9.96 -0.13 17.22
C PRO A 85 -11.31 0.51 16.86
N SER A 86 -12.39 -0.04 17.40
CA SER A 86 -13.77 0.44 17.15
C SER A 86 -14.04 1.87 17.62
N THR A 87 -13.14 2.43 18.43
CA THR A 87 -13.15 3.84 18.86
C THR A 87 -12.58 4.78 17.79
N MET A 88 -12.17 4.28 16.64
CA MET A 88 -11.60 5.08 15.56
C MET A 88 -12.36 4.91 14.25
N SER A 89 -12.30 5.95 13.43
CA SER A 89 -12.88 5.96 12.11
C SER A 89 -11.92 6.61 11.12
N ILE A 90 -11.90 6.09 9.90
CA ILE A 90 -11.03 6.56 8.81
C ILE A 90 -11.92 7.09 7.71
N GLU A 91 -11.64 8.31 7.26
CA GLU A 91 -12.34 8.95 6.16
C GLU A 91 -11.36 9.20 5.00
N PHE A 92 -11.67 8.65 3.83
CA PHE A 92 -10.96 8.93 2.59
C PHE A 92 -11.66 10.06 1.83
N GLN A 93 -11.01 11.20 1.72
CA GLN A 93 -11.56 12.39 1.07
C GLN A 93 -11.03 12.53 -0.36
N ARG A 94 -11.94 12.36 -1.32
CA ARG A 94 -11.76 12.72 -2.73
C ARG A 94 -12.05 14.20 -2.94
N LYS A 95 -11.22 15.11 -2.42
CA LYS A 95 -11.37 16.53 -2.80
C LYS A 95 -10.85 16.72 -4.22
N THR A 96 -11.80 16.80 -5.15
CA THR A 96 -11.73 17.41 -6.48
C THR A 96 -10.29 17.65 -6.98
N SER A 97 -9.78 16.64 -7.67
CA SER A 97 -8.73 16.71 -8.70
C SER A 97 -7.26 17.01 -8.36
N ASP A 98 -6.76 16.93 -7.12
CA ASP A 98 -5.28 17.00 -6.99
C ASP A 98 -4.63 16.18 -5.89
N ARG A 99 -5.27 16.01 -4.71
CA ARG A 99 -4.58 15.38 -3.56
C ARG A 99 -5.53 14.52 -2.72
N PRO A 100 -5.46 13.18 -2.82
CA PRO A 100 -6.21 12.32 -1.92
C PRO A 100 -5.74 12.55 -0.48
N ARG A 101 -6.71 12.61 0.43
CA ARG A 101 -6.48 12.84 1.85
C ARG A 101 -7.14 11.74 2.67
N ILE A 102 -6.39 11.20 3.62
CA ILE A 102 -6.92 10.33 4.67
C ILE A 102 -7.00 11.14 5.95
N VAL A 103 -8.13 11.07 6.65
CA VAL A 103 -8.30 11.65 7.98
C VAL A 103 -8.69 10.54 8.95
N VAL A 104 -7.99 10.47 10.07
CA VAL A 104 -8.30 9.52 11.14
C VAL A 104 -8.91 10.28 12.31
N TYR A 105 -10.08 9.83 12.73
CA TYR A 105 -10.79 10.37 13.87
C TYR A 105 -10.88 9.33 14.97
N GLU A 106 -10.81 9.80 16.21
CA GLU A 106 -11.18 9.08 17.41
C GLU A 106 -12.58 9.53 17.80
N GLN A 107 -13.48 8.57 17.99
CA GLN A 107 -14.85 8.77 18.39
C GLN A 107 -15.18 7.81 19.52
N ASN A 108 -15.54 8.37 20.67
CA ASN A 108 -16.04 7.56 21.77
C ASN A 108 -17.40 6.96 21.39
N PRO A 109 -17.66 5.67 21.68
CA PRO A 109 -18.91 5.01 21.29
C PRO A 109 -20.17 5.69 21.86
N ASN A 110 -20.03 6.41 22.98
CA ASN A 110 -21.11 7.17 23.61
C ASN A 110 -21.23 8.64 23.15
N SER A 111 -20.37 9.11 22.23
CA SER A 111 -20.33 10.51 21.82
C SER A 111 -20.39 10.66 20.30
N LYS A 112 -21.11 11.69 19.83
CA LYS A 112 -21.09 12.11 18.42
C LYS A 112 -19.84 12.94 18.09
N PHE A 113 -19.03 13.28 19.09
CA PHE A 113 -17.82 14.07 18.90
C PHE A 113 -16.71 13.22 18.29
N LYS A 114 -16.19 13.68 17.15
CA LYS A 114 -15.03 13.11 16.45
C LYS A 114 -13.80 13.98 16.69
N ALA A 115 -12.83 13.49 17.45
CA ALA A 115 -11.54 14.13 17.62
C ALA A 115 -10.60 13.72 16.49
N ARG A 116 -10.03 14.68 15.74
CA ARG A 116 -9.06 14.34 14.68
C ARG A 116 -7.72 13.94 15.31
N VAL A 117 -7.30 12.70 15.08
CA VAL A 117 -6.02 12.16 15.59
C VAL A 117 -4.89 12.54 14.65
N LEU A 118 -5.04 12.25 13.36
CA LEU A 118 -4.06 12.57 12.32
C LEU A 118 -4.75 12.76 10.98
N TYR A 119 -4.03 13.38 10.05
CA TYR A 119 -4.39 13.38 8.63
C TYR A 119 -3.14 13.15 7.81
N LEU A 120 -3.31 12.45 6.69
CA LEU A 120 -2.26 12.19 5.74
C LEU A 120 -2.71 12.67 4.37
N GLN A 121 -1.83 13.37 3.66
CA GLN A 121 -2.09 13.87 2.32
C GLN A 121 -0.83 13.67 1.50
N LEU A 122 -0.99 13.14 0.28
CA LEU A 122 0.14 13.00 -0.63
C LEU A 122 0.46 14.37 -1.25
N VAL A 123 1.70 14.83 -1.11
CA VAL A 123 2.17 16.08 -1.70
C VAL A 123 3.31 15.79 -2.68
N MET A 124 3.03 15.91 -3.98
CA MET A 124 4.08 15.98 -4.99
C MET A 124 4.83 17.31 -4.86
N MET A 125 6.13 17.25 -4.64
CA MET A 125 7.04 18.40 -4.63
C MET A 125 7.91 18.34 -5.88
N ALA A 126 7.84 19.37 -6.72
CA ALA A 126 8.80 19.57 -7.80
C ALA A 126 9.88 20.55 -7.31
N GLY A 127 11.15 20.13 -7.36
CA GLY A 127 12.30 20.98 -7.03
C GLY A 127 12.68 21.87 -8.20
N ARG A 128 13.37 22.97 -7.89
CA ARG A 128 14.06 23.83 -8.86
C ARG A 128 15.46 23.30 -9.17
#